data_AF-A0A2V7L6Q1-F1
#
_entry.id   AF-A0A2V7L6Q1-F1
#
_cell.length_a   1.000
_cell.length_b   1.000
_cell.length_c   1.000
_cell.angle_alpha   90.00
_cell.angle_beta   90.00
_cell.angle_gamma   90.00
#
_symmetry.space_group_name_H-M   'P 1'
#
loop_
_entity.id
_entity.type
_entity.pdbx_description
1 polymer ?
#
loop_
_entity_poly.entity_id
_entity_poly.type
_entity_poly.pdbx_seq_one_letter_code
_entity_poly.pdbx_strand_id
1 'polypeptide(L)'
;MKRRLAMMLLLLAGSAACSKNPGPGGPEPQSMNESLTQFLAAVKANDQKHMGELWGTERGPAANSMNRDALRQRLAVIQKYLDHTGYRVIEGPLLVPGRDELRTYRVELQRDKCNQVQPIDVVRTHSGGWLVYDVHLEAAGSPGRCPPTAQTTGTPP
;
A
#
# COMPACT_ATOMS: atom_id res chain seq x y z
N MET A 1 36.12 -9.69 61.91
CA MET A 1 37.00 -8.49 61.99
C MET A 1 37.90 -8.55 60.75
N LYS A 2 37.95 -7.68 59.73
CA LYS A 2 37.81 -6.22 59.51
C LYS A 2 37.33 -6.02 58.06
N ARG A 3 36.14 -5.45 57.80
CA ARG A 3 35.90 -4.16 57.10
C ARG A 3 37.14 -3.55 56.39
N ARG A 4 37.06 -3.30 55.07
CA ARG A 4 36.94 -1.96 54.43
C ARG A 4 37.31 -1.97 52.92
N LEU A 5 36.42 -1.34 52.12
CA LEU A 5 36.64 -0.62 50.84
C LEU A 5 37.22 -1.44 49.66
N ALA A 6 36.61 -1.46 48.46
CA ALA A 6 36.26 -0.28 47.69
C ALA A 6 35.00 -0.47 46.81
N MET A 7 34.00 0.35 47.10
CA MET A 7 33.00 0.82 46.14
C MET A 7 33.62 1.93 45.28
N MET A 8 33.01 2.15 44.10
CA MET A 8 33.10 3.31 43.19
C MET A 8 34.08 3.23 42.01
N LEU A 9 33.52 2.86 40.86
CA LEU A 9 33.58 3.59 39.58
C LEU A 9 32.26 3.20 38.87
N LEU A 10 31.14 3.96 38.92
CA LEU A 10 30.88 5.25 38.29
C LEU A 10 31.62 5.39 36.95
N LEU A 11 31.02 5.70 35.80
CA LEU A 11 29.66 5.92 35.30
C LEU A 11 29.90 6.31 33.81
N LEU A 12 28.91 6.11 32.93
CA LEU A 12 28.75 6.78 31.62
C LEU A 12 29.75 6.49 30.49
N ALA A 13 29.32 5.69 29.51
CA ALA A 13 29.56 5.98 28.09
C ALA A 13 28.28 5.67 27.31
N GLY A 14 27.70 6.71 26.73
CA GLY A 14 26.32 6.77 26.28
C GLY A 14 25.99 5.84 25.11
N SER A 15 24.93 5.07 25.29
CA SER A 15 24.10 4.62 24.18
C SER A 15 23.48 5.86 23.53
N ALA A 16 24.06 6.29 22.40
CA ALA A 16 23.39 7.14 21.44
C ALA A 16 22.19 6.38 20.87
N ALA A 17 21.12 6.30 21.66
CA ALA A 17 19.80 5.98 21.16
C ALA A 17 19.39 7.18 20.31
N CYS A 18 19.69 7.11 19.01
CA CYS A 18 18.98 7.88 18.01
C CYS A 18 17.52 7.40 18.02
N SER A 19 16.77 7.78 19.05
CA SER A 19 15.32 7.81 19.00
C SER A 19 14.97 8.99 18.11
N LYS A 20 15.15 8.80 16.80
CA LYS A 20 14.35 9.54 15.84
C LYS A 20 12.94 9.06 16.11
N ASN A 21 12.16 9.84 16.86
CA ASN A 21 10.72 9.74 16.82
C ASN A 21 10.34 9.66 15.33
N PRO A 22 9.90 8.51 14.82
CA PRO A 22 9.26 8.53 13.52
C PRO A 22 8.09 9.48 13.72
N GLY A 23 7.99 10.50 12.88
CA GLY A 23 6.71 11.19 12.74
C GLY A 23 5.60 10.17 12.44
N PRO A 24 4.34 10.58 12.43
CA PRO A 24 3.26 9.68 12.02
C PRO A 24 3.61 9.05 10.66
N GLY A 25 3.68 7.71 10.61
CA GLY A 25 3.99 6.94 9.41
C GLY A 25 5.38 6.27 9.43
N GLY A 26 5.43 4.97 9.15
CA GLY A 26 6.68 4.27 8.85
C GLY A 26 7.34 4.85 7.58
N PRO A 27 8.62 4.51 7.30
CA PRO A 27 9.26 4.95 6.06
C PRO A 27 8.43 4.48 4.85
N GLU A 28 8.24 5.37 3.88
CA GLU A 28 7.58 5.01 2.63
C GLU A 28 8.35 3.88 1.92
N PRO A 29 7.66 2.98 1.20
CA PRO A 29 8.29 1.97 0.35
C PRO A 29 9.33 2.57 -0.59
N GLN A 30 10.47 1.92 -0.74
CA GLN A 30 11.59 2.44 -1.54
C GLN A 30 11.56 1.95 -2.99
N SER A 31 10.63 1.04 -3.31
CA SER A 31 10.36 0.61 -4.68
C SER A 31 8.88 0.53 -5.00
N MET A 32 8.54 0.65 -6.29
CA MET A 32 7.18 0.49 -6.80
C MET A 32 6.56 -0.86 -6.43
N ASN A 33 7.33 -1.95 -6.58
CA ASN A 33 6.86 -3.31 -6.28
C ASN A 33 6.61 -3.51 -4.78
N GLU A 34 7.48 -2.93 -3.94
CA GLU A 34 7.29 -2.96 -2.49
C GLU A 34 6.01 -2.22 -2.08
N SER A 35 5.76 -1.04 -2.65
CA SER A 35 4.53 -0.26 -2.41
C SER A 35 3.27 -1.05 -2.75
N LEU A 36 3.24 -1.64 -3.96
CA LEU A 36 2.13 -2.48 -4.40
C LEU A 36 1.92 -3.70 -3.49
N THR A 37 3.01 -4.40 -3.18
CA THR A 37 2.96 -5.64 -2.38
C THR A 37 2.49 -5.38 -0.96
N GLN A 38 3.03 -4.36 -0.29
CA GLN A 38 2.63 -4.00 1.07
C GLN A 38 1.18 -3.52 1.10
N PHE A 39 0.74 -2.75 0.09
CA PHE A 39 -0.63 -2.25 0.05
C PHE A 39 -1.65 -3.38 -0.13
N LEU A 40 -1.39 -4.33 -1.06
CA LEU A 40 -2.26 -5.48 -1.25
C LEU A 40 -2.26 -6.43 -0.03
N ALA A 41 -1.12 -6.56 0.66
CA ALA A 41 -1.08 -7.28 1.93
C ALA A 41 -1.94 -6.59 3.01
N ALA A 42 -1.90 -5.25 3.10
CA ALA A 42 -2.72 -4.47 4.03
C ALA A 42 -4.23 -4.61 3.72
N VAL A 43 -4.59 -4.59 2.43
CA VAL A 43 -5.96 -4.88 1.97
C VAL A 43 -6.41 -6.25 2.47
N LYS A 44 -5.59 -7.28 2.25
CA LYS A 44 -5.89 -8.66 2.65
C LYS A 44 -6.05 -8.80 4.17
N ALA A 45 -5.23 -8.07 4.92
CA ALA A 45 -5.25 -8.06 6.38
C ALA A 45 -6.38 -7.22 6.98
N ASN A 46 -7.18 -6.50 6.17
CA ASN A 46 -8.15 -5.51 6.64
C ASN A 46 -7.50 -4.41 7.52
N ASP A 47 -6.24 -4.06 7.21
CA ASP A 47 -5.50 -3.04 7.95
C ASP A 47 -5.64 -1.67 7.29
N GLN A 48 -6.76 -1.00 7.59
CA GLN A 48 -7.03 0.33 7.04
C GLN A 48 -6.03 1.39 7.51
N LYS A 49 -5.38 1.20 8.67
CA LYS A 49 -4.34 2.13 9.13
C LYS A 49 -3.14 2.04 8.19
N HIS A 50 -2.65 0.83 7.95
CA HIS A 50 -1.50 0.62 7.07
C HIS A 50 -1.81 0.93 5.62
N MET A 51 -3.04 0.63 5.14
CA MET A 51 -3.50 1.09 3.83
C MET A 51 -3.38 2.62 3.69
N GLY A 52 -3.74 3.39 4.72
CA GLY A 52 -3.63 4.85 4.71
C GLY A 52 -2.19 5.38 4.73
N GLU A 53 -1.24 4.58 5.22
CA GLU A 53 0.21 4.88 5.19
C GLU A 53 0.83 4.58 3.81
N LEU A 54 0.20 3.68 3.03
CA LEU A 54 0.68 3.21 1.73
C LEU A 54 -0.08 3.79 0.53
N TRP A 55 -1.20 4.47 0.79
CA TRP A 55 -2.02 5.14 -0.22
C TRP A 55 -1.90 6.66 -0.06
N GLY A 56 -1.69 7.39 -1.15
CA GLY A 56 -1.46 8.83 -1.06
C GLY A 56 -1.21 9.50 -2.41
N THR A 57 -0.52 10.63 -2.37
CA THR A 57 -0.13 11.39 -3.57
C THR A 57 1.37 11.63 -3.57
N GLU A 58 1.88 12.36 -4.55
CA GLU A 58 3.26 12.85 -4.59
C GLU A 58 3.67 13.62 -3.31
N ARG A 59 2.70 14.15 -2.56
CA ARG A 59 2.90 14.84 -1.27
C ARG A 59 3.07 13.90 -0.07
N GLY A 60 2.94 12.59 -0.25
CA GLY A 60 3.06 11.56 0.78
C GLY A 60 1.74 10.88 1.15
N PRO A 61 1.73 10.09 2.24
CA PRO A 61 0.58 9.29 2.63
C PRO A 61 -0.68 10.11 2.91
N ALA A 62 -1.84 9.58 2.51
CA ALA A 62 -3.13 10.18 2.78
C ALA A 62 -3.40 10.29 4.28
N ALA A 63 -2.88 9.35 5.09
CA ALA A 63 -2.94 9.39 6.55
C ALA A 63 -2.38 10.69 7.16
N ASN A 64 -1.48 11.38 6.47
CA ASN A 64 -0.83 12.59 6.99
C ASN A 64 -1.65 13.86 6.74
N SER A 65 -2.58 13.85 5.79
CA SER A 65 -3.21 15.08 5.30
C SER A 65 -4.74 14.99 5.13
N MET A 66 -5.29 13.79 4.97
CA MET A 66 -6.72 13.59 4.78
C MET A 66 -7.46 13.59 6.12
N ASN A 67 -8.69 14.14 6.12
CA ASN A 67 -9.60 13.98 7.26
C ASN A 67 -9.80 12.49 7.57
N ARG A 68 -9.68 12.12 8.86
CA ARG A 68 -9.72 10.72 9.31
C ARG A 68 -10.99 9.95 8.90
N ASP A 69 -12.17 10.57 9.00
CA ASP A 69 -13.42 9.90 8.64
C ASP A 69 -13.54 9.72 7.12
N ALA A 70 -13.14 10.73 6.36
CA ALA A 70 -13.07 10.64 4.90
C ALA A 70 -12.08 9.55 4.46
N LEU A 71 -10.89 9.48 5.09
CA LEU A 71 -9.89 8.45 4.81
C LEU A 71 -10.46 7.06 5.10
N ARG A 72 -11.04 6.85 6.28
CA ARG A 72 -11.65 5.58 6.67
C ARG A 72 -12.75 5.15 5.69
N GLN A 73 -13.63 6.07 5.27
CA GLN A 73 -14.68 5.77 4.31
C GLN A 73 -14.11 5.36 2.95
N ARG A 74 -13.11 6.08 2.43
CA ARG A 74 -12.48 5.78 1.14
C ARG A 74 -11.73 4.45 1.18
N LEU A 75 -10.94 4.21 2.22
CA LEU A 75 -10.21 2.96 2.38
C LEU A 75 -11.16 1.76 2.55
N ALA A 76 -12.29 1.93 3.24
CA ALA A 76 -13.30 0.88 3.34
C ALA A 76 -13.91 0.52 1.97
N VAL A 77 -14.08 1.48 1.07
CA VAL A 77 -14.52 1.21 -0.30
C VAL A 77 -13.42 0.51 -1.08
N ILE A 78 -12.22 1.09 -1.13
CA ILE A 78 -11.07 0.50 -1.84
C ILE A 78 -10.83 -0.95 -1.41
N GLN A 79 -10.83 -1.20 -0.10
CA GLN A 79 -10.63 -2.53 0.45
C GLN A 79 -11.69 -3.53 -0.05
N LYS A 80 -12.98 -3.16 -0.09
CA LYS A 80 -14.04 -4.05 -0.61
C LYS A 80 -13.85 -4.41 -2.07
N TYR A 81 -13.30 -3.50 -2.88
CA TYR A 81 -13.04 -3.75 -4.29
C TYR A 81 -11.77 -4.59 -4.51
N LEU A 82 -10.77 -4.41 -3.65
CA LEU A 82 -9.47 -5.07 -3.78
C LEU A 82 -9.34 -6.36 -2.96
N ASP A 83 -10.34 -6.71 -2.14
CA ASP A 83 -10.32 -7.97 -1.39
C ASP A 83 -10.15 -9.17 -2.32
N HIS A 84 -9.27 -10.08 -1.91
CA HIS A 84 -8.76 -11.16 -2.74
C HIS A 84 -8.29 -12.34 -1.88
N THR A 85 -8.16 -13.52 -2.48
CA THR A 85 -7.52 -14.70 -1.88
C THR A 85 -6.05 -14.82 -2.27
N GLY A 86 -5.68 -14.24 -3.42
CA GLY A 86 -4.31 -14.09 -3.91
C GLY A 86 -4.26 -13.05 -5.04
N TYR A 87 -3.07 -12.71 -5.52
CA TYR A 87 -2.93 -11.82 -6.66
C TYR A 87 -1.69 -12.18 -7.50
N ARG A 88 -1.68 -11.69 -8.74
CA ARG A 88 -0.53 -11.78 -9.64
C ARG A 88 -0.41 -10.49 -10.45
N VAL A 89 0.80 -9.93 -10.52
CA VAL A 89 1.10 -8.88 -11.49
C VAL A 89 1.16 -9.52 -12.88
N ILE A 90 0.31 -9.07 -13.79
CA ILE A 90 0.22 -9.61 -15.15
C ILE A 90 0.88 -8.70 -16.18
N GLU A 91 1.06 -7.42 -15.85
CA GLU A 91 1.71 -6.43 -16.69
C GLU A 91 2.23 -5.26 -15.83
N GLY A 92 3.32 -4.62 -16.27
CA GLY A 92 3.88 -3.40 -15.67
C GLY A 92 5.12 -3.59 -14.79
N PRO A 93 5.66 -2.48 -14.23
CA PRO A 93 5.11 -1.12 -14.27
C PRO A 93 5.20 -0.49 -15.67
N LEU A 94 4.08 0.02 -16.19
CA LEU A 94 4.01 0.75 -17.47
C LEU A 94 4.04 2.27 -17.23
N LEU A 95 4.47 3.01 -18.25
CA LEU A 95 4.40 4.47 -18.25
C LEU A 95 2.94 4.93 -18.33
N VAL A 96 2.60 5.99 -17.60
CA VAL A 96 1.32 6.69 -17.73
C VAL A 96 1.55 7.93 -18.60
N PRO A 97 0.90 8.06 -19.78
CA PRO A 97 1.14 9.18 -20.68
C PRO A 97 0.93 10.54 -20.00
N GLY A 98 1.94 11.41 -20.12
CA GLY A 98 1.93 12.76 -19.54
C GLY A 98 2.10 12.82 -18.02
N ARG A 99 2.42 11.71 -17.35
CA ARG A 99 2.57 11.60 -15.89
C ARG A 99 3.84 10.81 -15.54
N ASP A 100 4.99 11.49 -15.53
CA ASP A 100 6.30 10.87 -15.35
C ASP A 100 6.51 10.29 -13.94
N GLU A 101 5.79 10.81 -12.95
CA GLU A 101 5.78 10.37 -11.57
C GLU A 101 4.95 9.11 -11.33
N LEU A 102 4.08 8.74 -12.28
CA LEU A 102 3.17 7.60 -12.18
C LEU A 102 3.68 6.38 -12.95
N ARG A 103 3.39 5.20 -12.42
CA ARG A 103 3.47 3.94 -13.15
C ARG A 103 2.25 3.10 -12.87
N THR A 104 1.73 2.41 -13.87
CA THR A 104 0.58 1.49 -13.70
C THR A 104 1.02 0.04 -13.71
N TYR A 105 0.47 -0.73 -12.79
CA TYR A 105 0.48 -2.19 -12.83
C TYR A 105 -0.89 -2.69 -13.26
N ARG A 106 -0.94 -3.79 -14.00
CA ARG A 106 -2.16 -4.58 -14.12
C ARG A 106 -2.03 -5.79 -13.22
N VAL A 107 -2.92 -5.86 -12.24
CA VAL A 107 -2.90 -6.89 -11.20
C VAL A 107 -4.13 -7.77 -11.36
N GLU A 108 -3.91 -9.05 -11.61
CA GLU A 108 -4.98 -10.04 -11.51
C GLU A 108 -5.23 -10.36 -10.03
N LEU A 109 -6.38 -9.96 -9.53
CA LEU A 109 -6.89 -10.33 -8.22
C LEU A 109 -7.66 -11.64 -8.32
N GLN A 110 -7.26 -12.63 -7.53
CA GLN A 110 -7.99 -13.89 -7.39
C GLN A 110 -9.09 -13.67 -6.35
N ARG A 111 -10.35 -13.82 -6.74
CA ARG A 111 -11.52 -13.79 -5.86
C ARG A 111 -12.13 -15.20 -5.81
N ASP A 112 -12.98 -15.46 -4.83
CA ASP A 112 -13.55 -16.80 -4.58
C ASP A 112 -14.17 -17.48 -5.82
N LYS A 113 -14.71 -16.70 -6.76
CA LYS A 113 -15.47 -17.21 -7.90
C LYS A 113 -14.89 -16.81 -9.26
N CYS A 114 -13.81 -16.04 -9.30
CA CYS A 114 -13.29 -15.46 -10.53
C CYS A 114 -11.98 -14.68 -10.31
N ASN A 115 -11.29 -14.39 -11.40
CA ASN A 115 -10.19 -13.44 -11.42
C ASN A 115 -10.66 -12.10 -12.00
N GLN A 116 -10.17 -11.00 -11.44
CA GLN A 116 -10.42 -9.65 -11.94
C GLN A 116 -9.09 -8.93 -12.17
N VAL A 117 -8.90 -8.36 -13.36
CA VAL A 117 -7.73 -7.52 -13.63
C VAL A 117 -8.01 -6.09 -13.17
N GLN A 118 -7.19 -5.61 -12.24
CA GLN A 118 -7.26 -4.29 -11.65
C GLN A 118 -6.02 -3.47 -12.03
N PRO A 119 -6.18 -2.37 -12.79
CA PRO A 119 -5.13 -1.36 -12.90
C PRO A 119 -4.88 -0.70 -11.54
N ILE A 120 -3.60 -0.53 -11.18
CA ILE A 120 -3.17 0.13 -9.95
C ILE A 120 -1.99 1.05 -10.30
N ASP A 121 -2.18 2.34 -10.08
CA ASP A 121 -1.16 3.36 -10.22
C ASP A 121 -0.36 3.49 -8.92
N VAL A 122 0.96 3.57 -9.06
CA VAL A 122 1.88 4.00 -8.01
C VAL A 122 2.51 5.32 -8.37
N VAL A 123 2.74 6.17 -7.37
CA VAL A 123 3.33 7.51 -7.52
C VAL A 123 4.63 7.61 -6.76
N ARG A 124 5.63 8.25 -7.38
CA ARG A 124 6.84 8.68 -6.66
C ARG A 124 6.54 9.93 -5.84
N THR A 125 6.82 9.88 -4.55
CA THR A 125 6.64 11.02 -3.65
C THR A 125 7.83 11.98 -3.75
N HIS A 126 7.63 13.23 -3.31
CA HIS A 126 8.71 14.22 -3.20
C HIS A 126 9.81 13.80 -2.22
N SER A 127 9.50 12.92 -1.26
CA SER A 127 10.49 12.35 -0.31
C SER A 127 11.32 11.23 -0.95
N GLY A 128 10.95 10.77 -2.15
CA GLY A 128 11.66 9.76 -2.94
C GLY A 128 11.07 8.35 -2.85
N GLY A 129 10.10 8.12 -1.94
CA GLY A 129 9.39 6.87 -1.77
C GLY A 129 8.29 6.64 -2.83
N TRP A 130 7.57 5.53 -2.68
CA TRP A 130 6.50 5.12 -3.57
C TRP A 130 5.23 4.77 -2.81
N LEU A 131 4.10 5.29 -3.28
CA LEU A 131 2.78 5.03 -2.72
C LEU A 131 1.84 4.54 -3.81
N VAL A 132 0.80 3.80 -3.43
CA VAL A 132 -0.35 3.59 -4.31
C VAL A 132 -1.09 4.92 -4.43
N TYR A 133 -1.36 5.32 -5.67
CA TYR A 133 -2.01 6.59 -6.00
C TYR A 133 -3.49 6.37 -6.33
N ASP A 134 -3.74 5.52 -7.32
CA ASP A 134 -5.08 5.19 -7.79
C ASP A 134 -5.22 3.69 -7.98
N VAL A 135 -6.41 3.19 -7.73
CA VAL A 135 -6.78 1.79 -7.89
C VAL A 135 -7.87 1.63 -8.94
N HIS A 136 -8.19 2.68 -9.71
CA HIS A 136 -9.08 2.64 -10.87
C HIS A 136 -10.38 1.88 -10.61
N LEU A 137 -11.18 2.35 -9.64
CA LEU A 137 -12.42 1.69 -9.23
C LEU A 137 -13.43 1.58 -10.39
N GLU A 138 -13.35 2.47 -11.37
CA GLU A 138 -14.11 2.43 -12.62
C GLU A 138 -13.84 1.17 -13.45
N ALA A 139 -12.65 0.57 -13.33
CA ALA A 139 -12.26 -0.66 -14.00
C ALA A 139 -12.51 -1.93 -13.15
N ALA A 140 -12.91 -1.77 -11.89
CA ALA A 140 -12.95 -2.86 -10.91
C ALA A 140 -14.20 -3.78 -11.02
N GLY A 141 -15.19 -3.38 -11.82
CA GLY A 141 -16.48 -4.06 -11.90
C GLY A 141 -17.30 -3.90 -10.61
N SER A 142 -18.02 -4.95 -10.20
CA SER A 142 -18.73 -4.95 -8.90
C SER A 142 -17.86 -5.58 -7.80
N PRO A 143 -17.91 -5.09 -6.54
CA PRO A 143 -17.23 -5.73 -5.42
C PRO A 143 -17.70 -7.18 -5.22
N GLY A 144 -16.76 -8.11 -5.06
CA GLY A 144 -17.05 -9.53 -4.76
C GLY A 144 -17.87 -10.28 -5.83
N ARG A 145 -18.26 -9.63 -6.92
CA ARG A 145 -19.01 -10.22 -8.04
C ARG A 145 -18.23 -9.97 -9.30
N CYS A 146 -17.86 -11.02 -10.02
CA CYS A 146 -17.41 -10.83 -11.38
C CYS A 146 -18.62 -10.64 -12.30
N PRO A 147 -18.48 -9.80 -13.34
CA PRO A 147 -19.42 -9.82 -14.44
C PRO A 147 -19.50 -11.25 -15.00
N PRO A 148 -20.68 -11.72 -15.43
CA PRO A 148 -20.72 -12.93 -16.23
C PRO A 148 -19.76 -12.75 -17.40
N THR A 149 -18.91 -13.73 -17.65
CA THR A 149 -18.02 -13.76 -18.82
C THR A 149 -18.86 -13.41 -20.03
N ALA A 150 -18.48 -12.35 -20.75
CA ALA A 150 -19.09 -12.04 -22.03
C ALA A 150 -18.81 -13.27 -22.92
N GLN A 151 -19.78 -14.19 -22.98
CA GLN A 151 -19.75 -15.27 -23.94
C GLN A 151 -19.71 -14.57 -25.29
N THR A 152 -18.56 -14.66 -25.96
CA THR A 152 -18.45 -14.30 -27.35
C THR A 152 -19.47 -15.18 -28.06
N THR A 153 -20.65 -14.64 -28.36
CA THR A 153 -21.59 -15.23 -29.30
C THR A 153 -20.88 -15.24 -30.64
N GLY A 154 -20.11 -16.30 -30.88
CA GLY A 154 -19.63 -16.65 -32.19
C GLY A 154 -20.85 -17.01 -33.02
N THR A 155 -21.27 -16.08 -33.87
CA THR A 155 -22.14 -16.40 -35.00
C THR A 155 -21.35 -17.31 -35.93
N PRO A 156 -21.77 -18.57 -36.16
CA PRO A 156 -21.14 -19.40 -37.18
C PRO A 156 -21.49 -18.87 -38.59
N PRO A 157 -20.62 -19.08 -39.60
CA PRO A 157 -20.88 -18.68 -40.98
C PRO A 157 -22.07 -19.39 -41.61
#